data_AF-A0A3M1Z8M9-F1
#
_entry.id   AF-A0A3M1Z8M9-F1
#
_cell.length_a   1.000
_cell.length_b   1.000
_cell.length_c   1.000
_cell.angle_alpha   90.00
_cell.angle_beta   90.00
_cell.angle_gamma   90.00
#
_symmetry.space_group_name_H-M   'P 1'
#
loop_
_entity.id
_entity.type
_entity.pdbx_description
1 polymer ?
#
loop_
_entity_poly.entity_id
_entity_poly.type
_entity_poly.pdbx_seq_one_letter_code
_entity_poly.pdbx_strand_id
1 'polypeptide(L)'
;MRAAVSLANKRIGALIVLERDTRLDDQVEKGVALDALVSRELLQAIFLPYSPIHDGAVVVRGRRILWAGCLLPLTTRSDLDKDFGTRHRAAIGLTEETDAVVIVVSEERGAISVAVNGRVTRDLDGATLRKVLLNLFRMGEAGARGEKAKAKIRRAEARP
;
A
#
# COMPACT_ATOMS: atom_id res chain seq x y z
N MET A 1 10.04 1.96 3.20
CA MET A 1 10.61 1.87 4.57
C MET A 1 11.24 3.18 5.03
N ARG A 2 12.43 3.59 4.54
CA ARG A 2 13.11 4.82 4.99
C ARG A 2 12.23 6.08 4.89
N ALA A 3 11.46 6.21 3.81
CA ALA A 3 10.50 7.30 3.65
C ALA A 3 9.44 7.31 4.77
N ALA A 4 8.74 6.19 4.99
CA ALA A 4 7.72 6.05 6.03
C ALA A 4 8.27 6.38 7.43
N VAL A 5 9.44 5.86 7.81
CA VAL A 5 10.09 6.18 9.10
C VAL A 5 10.40 7.68 9.22
N SER A 6 10.90 8.29 8.16
CA SER A 6 11.22 9.72 8.19
C SER A 6 9.97 10.60 8.22
N LEU A 7 8.86 10.19 7.61
CA LEU A 7 7.58 10.89 7.66
C LEU A 7 6.96 10.75 9.05
N ALA A 8 6.98 9.54 9.62
CA ALA A 8 6.58 9.24 10.99
C ALA A 8 7.30 10.12 12.02
N ASN A 9 8.63 10.20 11.94
CA ASN A 9 9.42 11.04 12.85
C ASN A 9 9.10 12.53 12.74
N LYS A 10 8.64 12.99 11.56
CA LYS A 10 8.22 14.36 11.32
C LYS A 10 6.71 14.57 11.56
N ARG A 11 5.98 13.52 11.94
CA ARG A 11 4.51 13.50 12.06
C ARG A 11 3.80 13.99 10.80
N ILE A 12 4.32 13.61 9.64
CA ILE A 12 3.70 13.91 8.35
C ILE A 12 2.85 12.71 7.94
N GLY A 13 1.55 12.95 7.73
CA GLY A 13 0.60 11.94 7.28
C GLY A 13 0.98 11.39 5.90
N ALA A 14 0.89 10.07 5.73
CA ALA A 14 1.19 9.44 4.45
C ALA A 14 0.31 8.21 4.20
N LEU A 15 0.01 7.97 2.93
CA LEU A 15 -0.80 6.85 2.48
C LEU A 15 -0.16 6.26 1.21
N ILE A 16 0.57 5.16 1.36
CA ILE A 16 1.35 4.56 0.26
C ILE A 16 0.76 3.20 -0.06
N VAL A 17 0.20 3.08 -1.25
CA VAL A 17 -0.42 1.87 -1.79
C VAL A 17 0.61 1.13 -2.62
N LEU A 18 0.85 -0.13 -2.29
CA LEU A 18 1.69 -1.04 -3.07
C LEU A 18 0.77 -2.01 -3.81
N GLU A 19 0.71 -1.84 -5.14
CA GLU A 19 -0.01 -2.75 -6.03
C GLU A 19 0.69 -4.12 -6.06
N ARG A 20 -0.11 -5.18 -6.04
CA ARG A 20 0.32 -6.57 -6.22
C ARG A 20 -0.27 -7.15 -7.51
N ASP A 21 -1.07 -8.19 -7.44
CA ASP A 21 -1.57 -8.90 -8.62
C ASP A 21 -2.83 -8.22 -9.17
N THR A 22 -3.68 -7.66 -8.30
CA THR A 22 -4.88 -6.93 -8.72
C THR A 22 -4.49 -5.52 -9.20
N ARG A 23 -4.87 -5.19 -10.44
CA ARG A 23 -4.74 -3.83 -10.96
C ARG A 23 -5.66 -2.90 -10.20
N LEU A 24 -5.13 -1.74 -9.81
CA LEU A 24 -5.89 -0.76 -9.03
C LEU A 24 -6.60 0.28 -9.88
N ASP A 25 -6.49 0.19 -11.20
CA ASP A 25 -6.98 1.18 -12.17
C ASP A 25 -8.46 1.54 -12.01
N ASP A 26 -9.30 0.59 -11.60
CA ASP A 26 -10.75 0.77 -11.41
C ASP A 26 -11.13 1.08 -9.95
N GLN A 27 -10.22 0.81 -9.01
CA GLN A 27 -10.47 0.87 -7.56
C GLN A 27 -9.96 2.18 -6.93
N VAL A 28 -9.23 2.99 -7.69
CA VAL A 28 -8.70 4.27 -7.22
C VAL A 28 -9.09 5.37 -8.19
N GLU A 29 -9.54 6.49 -7.65
CA GLU A 29 -9.65 7.70 -8.45
C GLU A 29 -8.25 8.25 -8.66
N LYS A 30 -7.79 8.22 -9.92
CA LYS A 30 -6.41 8.54 -10.28
C LYS A 30 -6.14 10.04 -10.05
N GLY A 31 -5.13 10.31 -9.25
CA GLY A 31 -4.57 11.66 -9.09
C GLY A 31 -3.60 12.03 -10.21
N VAL A 32 -2.55 12.77 -9.86
CA VAL A 32 -1.53 13.22 -10.82
C VAL A 32 -0.64 12.04 -11.23
N ALA A 33 -0.57 11.78 -12.53
CA ALA A 33 0.35 10.80 -13.10
C ALA A 33 1.81 11.29 -12.96
N LEU A 34 2.67 10.46 -12.38
CA LEU A 34 4.08 10.77 -12.16
C LEU A 34 5.01 9.88 -12.99
N ASP A 35 4.68 8.59 -13.11
CA ASP A 35 5.53 7.56 -13.73
C ASP A 35 7.02 7.71 -13.37
N ALA A 36 7.33 7.72 -12.08
CA ALA A 36 8.66 8.00 -11.57
C ALA A 36 9.25 6.82 -10.80
N LEU A 37 10.58 6.68 -10.75
CA LEU A 37 11.22 5.68 -9.89
C LEU A 37 10.97 6.01 -8.41
N VAL A 38 10.66 4.99 -7.62
CA VAL A 38 10.49 5.14 -6.18
C VAL A 38 11.82 5.53 -5.55
N SER A 39 11.89 6.73 -4.97
CA SER A 39 12.99 7.19 -4.12
C SER A 39 12.45 7.66 -2.77
N ARG A 40 13.34 7.74 -1.77
CA ARG A 40 12.97 8.26 -0.45
C ARG A 40 12.57 9.73 -0.57
N GLU A 41 13.36 10.48 -1.32
CA GLU A 41 13.27 11.92 -1.50
C GLU A 41 11.94 12.28 -2.18
N LEU A 42 11.56 11.54 -3.23
CA LEU A 42 10.31 11.75 -3.94
C LEU A 42 9.09 11.46 -3.06
N LEU A 43 9.08 10.32 -2.35
CA LEU A 43 7.98 10.01 -1.42
C LEU A 43 7.87 11.07 -0.32
N GLN A 44 8.98 11.55 0.20
CA GLN A 44 8.95 12.63 1.19
C GLN A 44 8.39 13.92 0.60
N ALA A 45 8.84 14.30 -0.59
CA ALA A 45 8.39 15.52 -1.26
C ALA A 45 6.89 15.52 -1.53
N ILE A 46 6.35 14.38 -1.99
CA ILE A 46 4.91 14.25 -2.27
C ILE A 46 4.07 14.55 -1.03
N PHE A 47 4.41 13.97 0.13
CA PHE A 47 3.61 14.09 1.36
C PHE A 47 3.88 15.36 2.16
N LEU A 48 4.71 16.30 1.69
CA LEU A 48 4.88 17.58 2.39
C LEU A 48 3.53 18.34 2.43
N PRO A 49 3.11 18.93 3.56
CA PRO A 49 1.78 19.55 3.68
C PRO A 49 1.45 20.66 2.66
N TYR A 50 2.48 21.28 2.07
CA TYR A 50 2.33 22.33 1.07
C TYR A 50 2.37 21.82 -0.38
N SER A 51 2.64 20.52 -0.59
CA SER A 51 2.63 19.91 -1.92
C SER A 51 1.18 19.75 -2.39
N PRO A 52 0.79 20.20 -3.60
CA PRO A 52 -0.59 20.05 -4.09
C PRO A 52 -1.08 18.60 -4.18
N ILE A 53 -0.17 17.62 -4.20
CA ILE A 53 -0.45 16.18 -4.35
C ILE A 53 -0.22 15.39 -3.06
N HIS A 54 -0.12 16.07 -1.91
CA HIS A 54 0.10 15.43 -0.61
C HIS A 54 -1.16 14.80 -0.02
N ASP A 55 -2.32 15.32 -0.40
CA ASP A 55 -3.60 14.81 0.05
C ASP A 55 -4.01 13.61 -0.81
N GLY A 56 -4.45 12.54 -0.16
CA GLY A 56 -4.71 11.25 -0.79
C GLY A 56 -3.51 10.28 -0.78
N ALA A 57 -3.56 9.32 -1.69
CA ALA A 57 -2.67 8.17 -1.75
C ALA A 57 -1.62 8.27 -2.86
N VAL A 58 -0.46 7.66 -2.61
CA VAL A 58 0.54 7.38 -3.65
C VAL A 58 0.43 5.92 -4.05
N VAL A 59 0.25 5.66 -5.34
CA VAL A 59 0.15 4.30 -5.88
C VAL A 59 1.46 3.87 -6.52
N VAL A 60 2.01 2.77 -6.02
CA VAL A 60 3.28 2.18 -6.45
C VAL A 60 3.04 0.84 -7.11
N ARG A 61 3.57 0.67 -8.33
CA ARG A 61 3.57 -0.57 -9.09
C ARG A 61 5.01 -1.02 -9.32
N GLY A 62 5.40 -2.11 -8.66
CA GLY A 62 6.78 -2.61 -8.67
C GLY A 62 7.76 -1.57 -8.12
N ARG A 63 8.55 -0.94 -8.99
CA ARG A 63 9.55 0.08 -8.61
C ARG A 63 9.18 1.50 -9.03
N ARG A 64 7.96 1.72 -9.53
CA ARG A 64 7.50 3.01 -10.06
C ARG A 64 6.30 3.54 -9.29
N ILE A 65 6.30 4.83 -9.04
CA ILE A 65 5.13 5.58 -8.60
C ILE A 65 4.32 5.91 -9.85
N LEU A 66 3.09 5.40 -9.93
CA LEU A 66 2.21 5.68 -11.06
C LEU A 66 1.51 7.01 -10.87
N TRP A 67 0.87 7.16 -9.72
CA TRP A 67 0.04 8.32 -9.39
C TRP A 67 0.29 8.78 -7.95
N ALA A 68 0.08 10.07 -7.72
CA ALA A 68 0.05 10.68 -6.40
C ALA A 68 -1.23 11.51 -6.25
N GLY A 69 -1.68 11.64 -5.01
CA GLY A 69 -2.93 12.30 -4.67
C GLY A 69 -4.18 11.54 -5.13
N CYS A 70 -4.13 10.21 -5.11
CA CYS A 70 -5.28 9.38 -5.47
C CYS A 70 -6.32 9.33 -4.33
N LEU A 71 -7.60 9.32 -4.68
CA LEU A 71 -8.67 9.02 -3.74
C LEU A 71 -8.91 7.50 -3.70
N LEU A 72 -9.00 6.94 -2.50
CA LEU A 72 -9.28 5.53 -2.28
C LEU A 72 -10.69 5.34 -1.73
N PRO A 73 -11.33 4.19 -1.95
CA PRO A 73 -12.59 3.85 -1.32
C PRO A 73 -12.42 3.80 0.20
N LEU A 74 -13.38 4.38 0.92
CA LEU A 74 -13.43 4.31 2.37
C LEU A 74 -14.28 3.12 2.78
N THR A 75 -13.77 2.31 3.71
CA THR A 75 -14.57 1.25 4.33
C THR A 75 -15.76 1.84 5.09
N THR A 76 -16.91 1.15 5.02
CA THR A 76 -18.15 1.50 5.73
C THR A 76 -18.33 0.76 7.05
N ARG A 77 -17.33 -0.05 7.42
CA ARG A 77 -17.32 -0.83 8.66
C ARG A 77 -17.40 0.04 9.92
N SER A 78 -18.29 -0.36 10.82
CA SER A 78 -18.52 0.28 12.11
C SER A 78 -17.72 -0.35 13.26
N ASP A 79 -17.15 -1.54 13.05
CA ASP A 79 -16.33 -2.29 14.03
C ASP A 79 -14.87 -1.80 14.08
N LEU A 80 -14.58 -0.63 13.52
CA LEU A 80 -13.24 -0.07 13.46
C LEU A 80 -12.88 0.69 14.73
N ASP A 81 -11.59 0.73 15.00
CA ASP A 81 -11.07 1.50 16.12
C ASP A 81 -11.42 2.99 15.99
N LYS A 82 -11.76 3.61 17.11
CA LYS A 82 -12.14 5.02 17.18
C LYS A 82 -10.96 5.93 16.81
N ASP A 83 -9.73 5.46 17.00
CA ASP A 83 -8.51 6.20 16.68
C ASP A 83 -8.14 6.16 15.18
N PHE A 84 -8.97 5.51 14.34
CA PHE A 84 -8.74 5.44 12.90
C PHE A 84 -9.35 6.63 12.17
N GLY A 85 -8.47 7.54 11.75
CA GLY A 85 -8.79 8.61 10.82
C GLY A 85 -9.04 8.15 9.38
N THR A 86 -9.30 9.11 8.50
CA THR A 86 -9.68 8.89 7.09
C THR A 86 -8.66 8.06 6.30
N ARG A 87 -7.35 8.30 6.47
CA ARG A 87 -6.30 7.50 5.81
C ARG A 87 -6.31 6.03 6.20
N HIS A 88 -6.65 5.70 7.45
CA HIS A 88 -6.80 4.30 7.86
C HIS A 88 -8.04 3.67 7.23
N ARG A 89 -9.16 4.39 7.18
CA ARG A 89 -10.39 3.91 6.53
C ARG A 89 -10.21 3.70 5.03
N ALA A 90 -9.48 4.60 4.38
CA ALA A 90 -9.06 4.49 2.98
C ALA A 90 -8.18 3.26 2.73
N ALA A 91 -7.18 3.04 3.61
CA ALA A 91 -6.32 1.87 3.53
C ALA A 91 -7.11 0.57 3.70
N ILE A 92 -8.03 0.52 4.66
CA ILE A 92 -8.88 -0.66 4.89
C ILE A 92 -9.78 -0.89 3.67
N GLY A 93 -10.53 0.12 3.22
CA GLY A 93 -11.48 -0.01 2.12
C GLY A 93 -10.82 -0.53 0.84
N LEU A 94 -9.66 0.02 0.47
CA LEU A 94 -8.94 -0.50 -0.70
C LEU A 94 -8.51 -1.96 -0.53
N THR A 95 -8.03 -2.33 0.67
CA THR A 95 -7.54 -3.69 0.94
C THR A 95 -8.64 -4.71 1.21
N GLU A 96 -9.91 -4.30 1.26
CA GLU A 96 -11.07 -5.20 1.34
C GLU A 96 -11.41 -5.77 -0.04
N GLU A 97 -11.20 -4.97 -1.08
CA GLU A 97 -11.55 -5.32 -2.47
C GLU A 97 -10.33 -5.76 -3.29
N THR A 98 -9.12 -5.51 -2.80
CA THR A 98 -7.89 -5.77 -3.53
C THR A 98 -6.86 -6.49 -2.67
N ASP A 99 -5.89 -7.11 -3.34
CA ASP A 99 -4.72 -7.65 -2.69
C ASP A 99 -3.66 -6.56 -2.41
N ALA A 100 -3.96 -5.26 -2.52
CA ALA A 100 -2.96 -4.24 -2.24
C ALA A 100 -2.38 -4.32 -0.81
N VAL A 101 -1.15 -3.83 -0.65
CA VAL A 101 -0.56 -3.58 0.68
C VAL A 101 -0.47 -2.09 0.87
N VAL A 102 -1.12 -1.55 1.91
CA VAL A 102 -1.16 -0.11 2.14
C VAL A 102 -0.38 0.25 3.40
N ILE A 103 0.59 1.14 3.28
CA ILE A 103 1.34 1.70 4.42
C ILE A 103 0.70 3.02 4.79
N VAL A 104 0.34 3.18 6.06
CA VAL A 104 -0.24 4.40 6.62
C VAL A 104 0.73 5.00 7.61
N VAL A 105 0.95 6.31 7.55
CA VAL A 105 1.64 7.08 8.58
C VAL A 105 0.63 8.05 9.19
N SER A 106 0.45 7.97 10.51
CA SER A 106 -0.43 8.87 11.26
C SER A 106 0.23 10.24 11.39
N GLU A 107 -0.52 11.28 11.03
CA GLU A 107 -0.13 12.68 11.23
C GLU A 107 -0.19 13.10 12.70
N GLU A 108 -1.13 12.54 13.46
CA GLU A 108 -1.31 12.87 14.88
C GLU A 108 -0.23 12.23 15.75
N ARG A 109 0.02 10.93 15.55
CA ARG A 109 0.86 10.10 16.43
C ARG A 109 2.25 9.82 15.86
N GLY A 110 2.47 10.04 14.56
CA GLY A 110 3.69 9.58 13.89
C GLY A 110 3.82 8.06 13.83
N ALA A 111 2.76 7.31 14.12
CA ALA A 111 2.77 5.85 14.10
C ALA A 111 2.69 5.32 12.67
N ILE A 112 3.40 4.22 12.38
CA ILE A 112 3.32 3.53 11.10
C ILE A 112 2.41 2.31 11.25
N SER A 113 1.47 2.17 10.32
CA SER A 113 0.58 1.03 10.21
C SER A 113 0.66 0.42 8.81
N VAL A 114 0.28 -0.85 8.70
CA VAL A 114 0.12 -1.56 7.42
C VAL A 114 -1.26 -2.19 7.37
N ALA A 115 -2.00 -1.92 6.29
CA ALA A 115 -3.27 -2.55 5.99
C ALA A 115 -3.12 -3.60 4.88
N VAL A 116 -3.71 -4.78 5.10
CA VAL A 116 -3.78 -5.90 4.14
C VAL A 116 -5.07 -6.68 4.43
N ASN A 117 -5.81 -7.06 3.38
CA ASN A 117 -7.03 -7.87 3.50
C ASN A 117 -8.02 -7.33 4.54
N GLY A 118 -8.27 -6.01 4.52
CA GLY A 118 -9.20 -5.33 5.44
C GLY A 118 -8.76 -5.29 6.92
N ARG A 119 -7.49 -5.62 7.22
CA ARG A 119 -6.95 -5.62 8.58
C ARG A 119 -5.75 -4.70 8.69
N VAL A 120 -5.62 -4.00 9.83
CA VAL A 120 -4.52 -3.07 10.10
C VAL A 120 -3.62 -3.61 11.20
N THR A 121 -2.33 -3.69 10.91
CA THR A 121 -1.27 -3.90 11.92
C THR A 121 -0.64 -2.54 12.24
N ARG A 122 -0.61 -2.15 13.51
CA ARG A 122 -0.23 -0.79 13.97
C ARG A 122 1.13 -0.77 14.63
N ASP A 123 1.57 0.45 14.95
CA ASP A 123 2.72 0.75 15.82
C ASP A 123 4.01 0.04 15.37
N LEU A 124 4.20 0.00 14.05
CA LEU A 124 5.34 -0.65 13.43
C LEU A 124 6.56 0.27 13.47
N ASP A 125 7.65 -0.24 14.03
CA ASP A 125 8.96 0.38 13.86
C ASP A 125 9.55 0.07 12.46
N GLY A 126 10.70 0.69 12.14
CA GLY A 126 11.35 0.48 10.84
C GLY A 126 11.78 -0.96 10.58
N ALA A 127 12.17 -1.71 11.63
CA ALA A 127 12.63 -3.08 11.51
C ALA A 127 11.46 -4.05 11.28
N THR A 128 10.36 -3.86 12.01
CA THR A 128 9.14 -4.65 11.92
C THR A 128 8.42 -4.36 10.61
N LEU A 129 8.32 -3.09 10.19
CA LEU A 129 7.81 -2.72 8.87
C LEU A 129 8.58 -3.46 7.77
N ARG A 130 9.93 -3.48 7.85
CA ARG A 130 10.77 -4.22 6.90
C ARG A 130 10.42 -5.70 6.87
N LYS A 131 10.31 -6.33 8.04
CA LYS A 131 10.00 -7.75 8.17
C LYS A 131 8.62 -8.07 7.59
N VAL A 132 7.61 -7.27 7.92
CA VAL A 132 6.23 -7.42 7.42
C VAL A 132 6.20 -7.33 5.89
N LEU A 133 6.78 -6.26 5.31
CA LEU A 133 6.79 -6.09 3.86
C LEU A 133 7.55 -7.22 3.16
N LEU A 134 8.72 -7.61 3.67
CA LEU A 134 9.48 -8.73 3.08
C LEU A 134 8.67 -10.03 3.11
N ASN A 135 7.96 -10.33 4.20
CA ASN A 135 7.14 -11.54 4.28
C ASN A 135 5.97 -11.49 3.28
N LEU A 136 5.25 -10.37 3.19
CA LEU A 136 4.13 -10.20 2.27
C LEU A 136 4.55 -10.40 0.81
N PHE A 137 5.67 -9.81 0.40
CA PHE A 137 6.14 -9.91 -0.98
C PHE A 137 6.88 -11.22 -1.29
N ARG A 138 7.52 -11.87 -0.30
CA ARG A 138 8.10 -13.22 -0.48
C ARG A 138 7.02 -14.30 -0.60
N MET A 139 5.91 -14.16 0.12
CA MET A 139 4.78 -15.08 0.04
C MET A 139 4.06 -14.98 -1.31
N GLY A 140 3.96 -13.78 -1.89
CA GLY A 140 3.46 -13.59 -3.25
C GLY A 140 4.29 -14.36 -4.30
N GLU A 141 5.62 -14.34 -4.19
CA GLU A 141 6.49 -15.08 -5.11
C GLU A 141 6.37 -16.61 -4.96
N ALA A 142 6.19 -17.11 -3.73
CA ALA A 142 6.02 -18.54 -3.48
C ALA A 142 4.66 -19.05 -4.00
N GLY A 143 3.58 -18.28 -3.81
CA GLY A 143 2.25 -18.57 -4.34
C GLY A 143 2.25 -18.57 -5.88
N ALA A 144 2.80 -17.53 -6.50
CA ALA A 144 2.90 -17.42 -7.96
C ALA A 144 3.75 -18.53 -8.60
N ARG A 145 4.81 -19.01 -7.92
CA ARG A 145 5.59 -20.18 -8.37
C ARG A 145 4.78 -21.47 -8.30
N GLY A 146 4.02 -21.68 -7.21
CA GLY A 146 3.16 -22.84 -7.03
C GLY A 146 2.02 -22.90 -8.06
N GLU A 147 1.43 -21.75 -8.38
CA GLU A 147 0.34 -21.65 -9.36
C GLU A 147 0.84 -21.86 -10.80
N LYS A 148 2.00 -21.28 -11.16
CA LYS A 148 2.68 -21.54 -12.44
C LYS A 148 3.06 -23.02 -12.61
N ALA A 149 3.48 -23.69 -11.53
CA ALA A 149 3.79 -25.12 -11.56
C ALA A 149 2.53 -25.96 -11.79
N LYS A 150 1.43 -25.68 -11.08
CA LYS A 150 0.14 -26.37 -11.27
C LYS A 150 -0.43 -26.16 -12.67
N ALA A 151 -0.38 -24.94 -13.22
CA ALA A 151 -0.83 -24.63 -14.57
C ALA A 151 -0.02 -25.38 -15.65
N LYS A 152 1.28 -25.60 -15.42
CA LYS A 152 2.15 -26.34 -16.33
C LYS A 152 1.88 -27.85 -16.30
N ILE A 153 1.61 -28.41 -15.12
CA ILE A 153 1.21 -29.82 -14.94
C ILE A 153 -0.15 -30.07 -15.63
N ARG A 154 -1.14 -29.21 -15.37
CA ARG A 154 -2.49 -29.32 -15.97
C ARG A 154 -2.47 -29.22 -17.50
N ARG A 155 -1.53 -28.45 -18.08
CA ARG A 155 -1.29 -28.38 -19.54
C ARG A 155 -0.57 -29.61 -20.11
N ALA A 156 0.27 -30.27 -19.31
CA ALA A 156 0.96 -31.49 -19.73
C ALA A 156 0.00 -32.70 -19.72
N GLU A 157 -0.92 -32.75 -18.75
CA GLU A 157 -1.96 -33.80 -18.63
C GLU A 157 -3.12 -33.64 -19.63
N ALA A 158 -3.28 -32.46 -20.22
CA ALA A 158 -4.34 -32.15 -21.20
C ALA A 158 -3.93 -32.36 -22.67
N ARG A 159 -2.74 -32.93 -22.93
CA ARG A 159 -2.30 -33.30 -24.28
C ARG A 159 -2.70 -34.76 -24.55
N PRO A 160 -3.46 -35.04 -25.64
CA PRO A 160 -3.87 -36.40 -26.00
C PRO A 160 -2.69 -37.27 -26.44
#